data_AF-A0A9P7AXH0-F1
#
_entry.id   AF-A0A9P7AXH0-F1
#
_cell.length_a   1.000
_cell.length_b   1.000
_cell.length_c   1.000
_cell.angle_alpha   90.00
_cell.angle_beta   90.00
_cell.angle_gamma   90.00
#
_symmetry.space_group_name_H-M   'P 1'
#
loop_
_entity.id
_entity.type
_entity.pdbx_description
1 polymer ?
#
loop_
_entity_poly.entity_id
_entity_poly.type
_entity_poly.pdbx_seq_one_letter_code
_entity_poly.pdbx_strand_id
1 'polypeptide(L)'
;MTSPFPSSSSAPGEGRLIVRLLPHSVSALSTITFQYPLKLISPSPSAHQKSVLVFLLTYGGGLVGGDRVHLTIDVRPNAKLSIVTQGHTKIFKSPSRDVVTRQQLRVNVEAGAGVCLLPDPVQPFGGSVYEQSQIFTLQDGASLCLLDWVSAGRTARGENWDFRAWSGRNEVWAAPKADAKARLLLRDNVLLEGDEAGSEGKLLKNNMHGLGLFGTLILKGPLLESLAAFFMAEFSVLPRIGARDFRSQEKVDKDSGIVLSKQELWRRNRLKQEQDDGLLWSAAKVRGCIVVKFGARTVEGGRTWVGSILKEEGSVETHFGEDSLMCVR
;
A
#
# COMPACT_ATOMS: atom_id res chain seq x y z
N MET A 1 40.74 16.46 -7.89
CA MET A 1 41.24 16.17 -6.53
C MET A 1 40.76 14.79 -6.13
N THR A 2 41.66 13.86 -5.84
CA THR A 2 41.31 12.53 -5.33
C THR A 2 40.96 12.65 -3.86
N SER A 3 39.78 12.15 -3.48
CA SER A 3 39.35 12.12 -2.07
C SER A 3 40.35 11.30 -1.25
N PRO A 4 40.81 11.78 -0.07
CA PRO A 4 41.66 11.01 0.82
C PRO A 4 40.88 9.90 1.56
N PHE A 5 39.56 9.84 1.40
CA PHE A 5 38.71 8.82 2.00
C PHE A 5 38.47 7.64 1.03
N PRO A 6 38.35 6.41 1.54
CA PRO A 6 37.91 5.27 0.74
C PRO A 6 36.58 5.63 0.05
N SER A 7 36.44 5.22 -1.21
CA SER A 7 35.16 5.33 -1.91
C SER A 7 34.08 4.62 -1.10
N SER A 8 33.01 5.34 -0.77
CA SER A 8 31.85 4.78 -0.07
C SER A 8 31.36 3.53 -0.82
N SER A 9 31.16 2.43 -0.11
CA SER A 9 30.57 1.21 -0.66
C SER A 9 29.05 1.34 -0.86
N SER A 10 28.45 2.45 -0.42
CA SER A 10 27.01 2.68 -0.47
C SER A 10 26.69 3.92 -1.31
N ALA A 11 25.82 3.75 -2.30
CA ALA A 11 25.36 4.83 -3.17
C ALA A 11 24.18 5.58 -2.55
N PRO A 12 23.96 6.86 -2.92
CA PRO A 12 22.78 7.60 -2.48
C PRO A 12 21.48 6.85 -2.77
N GLY A 13 20.57 6.86 -1.80
CA GLY A 13 19.26 6.20 -1.88
C GLY A 13 19.27 4.69 -1.73
N GLU A 14 20.43 4.06 -1.55
CA GLU A 14 20.54 2.63 -1.28
C GLU A 14 20.14 2.31 0.16
N GLY A 15 19.45 1.19 0.34
CA GLY A 15 19.11 0.66 1.65
C GLY A 15 18.96 -0.86 1.66
N ARG A 16 19.26 -1.44 2.82
CA ARG A 16 19.13 -2.88 3.05
C ARG A 16 18.54 -3.15 4.42
N LEU A 17 17.57 -4.04 4.45
CA LEU A 17 16.92 -4.53 5.66
C LEU A 17 17.01 -6.06 5.72
N ILE A 18 17.41 -6.62 6.85
CA ILE A 18 17.31 -8.06 7.09
C ILE A 18 16.60 -8.28 8.42
N VAL A 19 15.51 -9.05 8.37
CA VAL A 19 14.69 -9.41 9.53
C VAL A 19 14.79 -10.92 9.75
N ARG A 20 15.06 -11.33 10.99
CA ARG A 20 15.19 -12.75 11.36
C ARG A 20 14.42 -13.09 12.61
N LEU A 21 14.08 -14.37 12.77
CA LEU A 21 13.49 -14.89 13.99
C LEU A 21 14.61 -15.19 15.01
N LEU A 22 14.45 -14.73 16.24
CA LEU A 22 15.30 -15.06 17.39
C LEU A 22 14.77 -16.32 18.12
N PRO A 23 15.57 -17.00 18.96
CA PRO A 23 15.20 -18.27 19.60
C PRO A 23 13.87 -18.26 20.39
N HIS A 24 13.49 -17.12 20.96
CA HIS A 24 12.21 -16.93 21.66
C HIS A 24 11.03 -16.61 20.72
N SER A 25 11.12 -16.96 19.43
CA SER A 25 10.09 -16.72 18.42
C SER A 25 9.67 -15.25 18.25
N VAL A 26 10.62 -14.32 18.45
CA VAL A 26 10.40 -12.89 18.21
C VAL A 26 11.22 -12.46 17.01
N SER A 27 10.61 -11.69 16.12
CA SER A 27 11.30 -11.13 14.95
C SER A 27 12.21 -9.97 15.37
N ALA A 28 13.40 -9.89 14.80
CA ALA A 28 14.37 -8.83 15.09
C ALA A 28 15.13 -8.40 13.84
N LEU A 29 15.59 -7.15 13.85
CA LEU A 29 16.50 -6.62 12.83
C LEU A 29 17.91 -7.19 13.03
N SER A 30 18.45 -7.82 11.99
CA SER A 30 19.88 -8.16 11.94
C SER A 30 20.68 -7.18 11.10
N THR A 31 20.03 -6.45 10.19
CA THR A 31 20.67 -5.44 9.34
C THR A 31 19.69 -4.34 9.03
N ILE A 32 20.13 -3.09 9.19
CA ILE A 32 19.44 -1.88 8.74
C ILE A 32 20.50 -0.91 8.26
N THR A 33 20.58 -0.72 6.95
CA THR A 33 21.48 0.25 6.31
C THR A 33 20.69 1.11 5.35
N PHE A 34 21.03 2.39 5.25
CA PHE A 34 20.41 3.32 4.33
C PHE A 34 21.35 4.49 4.03
N GLN A 35 21.15 5.15 2.91
CA GLN A 35 21.81 6.40 2.53
C GLN A 35 20.78 7.42 2.05
N TYR A 36 21.08 8.70 2.30
CA TYR A 36 20.29 9.82 1.76
C TYR A 36 20.02 9.61 0.25
N PRO A 37 18.78 9.83 -0.24
CA PRO A 37 17.63 10.42 0.46
C PRO A 37 16.78 9.43 1.29
N LEU A 38 17.09 8.13 1.28
CA LEU A 38 16.37 7.13 2.07
C LEU A 38 16.73 7.24 3.55
N LYS A 39 15.74 7.13 4.42
CA LYS A 39 15.93 6.96 5.87
C LYS A 39 15.04 5.85 6.40
N LEU A 40 15.61 5.00 7.24
CA LEU A 40 14.88 3.93 7.92
C LEU A 40 14.99 4.13 9.44
N ILE A 41 13.87 4.03 10.14
CA ILE A 41 13.84 4.09 11.61
C ILE A 41 13.09 2.87 12.11
N SER A 42 13.61 2.21 13.13
CA SER A 42 12.93 1.14 13.86
C SER A 42 12.94 1.48 15.34
N PRO A 43 11.79 1.38 16.04
CA PRO A 43 11.80 1.45 17.49
C PRO A 43 12.54 0.26 18.09
N SER A 44 12.89 0.39 19.37
CA SER A 44 13.48 -0.71 20.14
C SER A 44 12.51 -1.89 20.20
N PRO A 45 13.00 -3.13 20.00
CA PRO A 45 12.20 -4.35 20.14
C PRO A 45 11.47 -4.43 21.48
N SER A 46 10.21 -4.87 21.48
CA SER A 46 9.48 -5.23 22.70
C SER A 46 9.25 -6.75 22.78
N ALA A 47 9.12 -7.29 23.99
CA ALA A 47 8.89 -8.73 24.18
C ALA A 47 7.55 -9.21 23.58
N HIS A 48 6.59 -8.30 23.41
CA HIS A 48 5.24 -8.60 22.92
C HIS A 48 5.05 -8.23 21.45
N GLN A 49 6.10 -7.74 20.77
CA GLN A 49 5.99 -7.35 19.36
C GLN A 49 5.62 -8.56 18.49
N LYS A 50 4.64 -8.36 17.61
CA LYS A 50 4.20 -9.41 16.67
C LYS A 50 5.04 -9.41 15.40
N SER A 51 5.60 -8.26 15.04
CA SER A 51 6.52 -8.07 13.91
C SER A 51 7.54 -6.97 14.23
N VAL A 52 8.65 -6.93 13.49
CA VAL A 52 9.53 -5.75 13.49
C VAL A 52 8.80 -4.61 12.80
N LEU A 53 8.73 -3.43 13.43
CA LEU A 53 8.19 -2.23 12.81
C LEU A 53 9.32 -1.37 12.22
N VAL A 54 9.19 -0.98 10.95
CA VAL A 54 10.13 -0.07 10.29
C VAL A 54 9.37 1.10 9.65
N PHE A 55 9.78 2.32 9.99
CA PHE A 55 9.36 3.54 9.33
C PHE A 55 10.25 3.78 8.11
N LEU A 56 9.63 3.77 6.92
CA LEU A 56 10.22 4.18 5.66
C LEU A 56 10.03 5.68 5.47
N LEU A 57 11.14 6.41 5.29
CA LEU A 57 11.14 7.87 5.25
C LEU A 57 12.01 8.38 4.10
N THR A 58 11.67 9.58 3.63
CA THR A 58 12.49 10.37 2.70
C THR A 58 13.04 11.58 3.43
N TYR A 59 14.36 11.68 3.52
CA TYR A 59 15.04 12.82 4.12
C TYR A 59 14.75 14.09 3.29
N GLY A 60 14.50 15.23 3.95
CA GLY A 60 14.13 16.47 3.26
C GLY A 60 12.62 16.65 3.01
N GLY A 61 11.79 15.73 3.51
CA GLY A 61 10.33 15.89 3.48
C GLY A 61 9.68 15.51 2.15
N GLY A 62 10.40 14.83 1.26
CA GLY A 62 9.92 14.27 0.00
C GLY A 62 11.07 14.03 -0.98
N LEU A 63 10.78 13.47 -2.14
CA LEU A 63 11.76 13.21 -3.21
C LEU A 63 11.73 14.33 -4.24
N VAL A 64 12.90 14.78 -4.67
CA VAL A 64 13.06 15.80 -5.72
C VAL A 64 13.34 15.16 -7.08
N GLY A 65 13.20 15.96 -8.14
CA GLY A 65 13.41 15.51 -9.52
C GLY A 65 14.76 14.82 -9.71
N GLY A 66 14.74 13.55 -10.13
CA GLY A 66 15.94 12.77 -10.40
C GLY A 66 16.45 11.92 -9.22
N ASP A 67 15.87 12.07 -8.03
CA ASP A 67 16.18 11.19 -6.89
C ASP A 67 15.92 9.73 -7.25
N ARG A 68 16.78 8.84 -6.73
CA ARG A 68 16.64 7.40 -6.89
C ARG A 68 16.76 6.74 -5.52
N VAL A 69 15.78 5.94 -5.16
CA VAL A 69 15.77 5.13 -3.95
C VAL A 69 15.73 3.66 -4.34
N HIS A 70 16.65 2.87 -3.78
CA HIS A 70 16.67 1.43 -3.89
C HIS A 70 16.70 0.79 -2.51
N LEU A 71 15.67 0.00 -2.18
CA LEU A 71 15.57 -0.71 -0.92
C LEU A 71 15.44 -2.21 -1.18
N THR A 72 16.35 -2.99 -0.63
CA THR A 72 16.26 -4.45 -0.60
C THR A 72 15.96 -4.95 0.81
N ILE A 73 14.99 -5.85 0.92
CA ILE A 73 14.52 -6.41 2.19
C ILE A 73 14.54 -7.93 2.12
N ASP A 74 15.21 -8.56 3.09
CA ASP A 74 15.21 -10.01 3.27
C ASP A 74 14.51 -10.36 4.58
N VAL A 75 13.34 -11.00 4.51
CA VAL A 75 12.61 -11.50 5.68
C VAL A 75 12.84 -13.00 5.77
N ARG A 76 13.69 -13.39 6.72
CA ARG A 76 14.14 -14.78 6.95
C ARG A 76 13.00 -15.68 7.46
N PRO A 77 13.16 -17.01 7.46
CA PRO A 77 12.08 -17.93 7.72
C PRO A 77 11.33 -17.62 9.01
N ASN A 78 10.00 -17.68 8.95
CA ASN A 78 9.08 -17.42 10.05
C ASN A 78 9.15 -16.01 10.69
N ALA A 79 10.00 -15.12 10.18
CA ALA A 79 10.10 -13.75 10.68
C ALA A 79 9.00 -12.87 10.09
N LYS A 80 8.65 -11.80 10.79
CA LYS A 80 7.58 -10.88 10.41
C LYS A 80 8.05 -9.44 10.44
N LEU A 81 7.66 -8.70 9.41
CA LEU A 81 8.01 -7.30 9.21
C LEU A 81 6.77 -6.48 8.89
N SER A 82 6.64 -5.33 9.57
CA SER A 82 5.71 -4.27 9.23
C SER A 82 6.47 -3.04 8.78
N ILE A 83 6.06 -2.48 7.63
CA ILE A 83 6.62 -1.25 7.09
C ILE A 83 5.49 -0.22 7.00
N VAL A 84 5.77 0.94 7.57
CA VAL A 84 4.88 2.10 7.64
C VAL A 84 5.67 3.34 7.25
N THR A 85 5.02 4.48 7.09
CA THR A 85 5.67 5.77 6.81
C THR A 85 5.33 6.79 7.89
N GLN A 86 6.03 7.92 7.90
CA GLN A 86 5.65 9.07 8.72
C GLN A 86 5.04 10.15 7.82
N GLY A 87 3.78 9.94 7.44
CA GLY A 87 3.07 10.81 6.50
C GLY A 87 3.36 10.47 5.04
N HIS A 88 2.73 11.24 4.15
CA HIS A 88 2.75 10.99 2.71
C HIS A 88 4.16 11.07 2.13
N THR A 89 4.48 10.17 1.20
CA THR A 89 5.70 10.29 0.39
C THR A 89 5.46 11.36 -0.66
N LYS A 90 5.97 12.57 -0.41
CA LYS A 90 5.79 13.73 -1.30
C LYS A 90 6.76 13.64 -2.47
N ILE A 91 6.25 13.81 -3.69
CA ILE A 91 7.09 13.90 -4.89
C ILE A 91 7.04 15.32 -5.41
N PHE A 92 8.17 16.02 -5.36
CA PHE A 92 8.28 17.40 -5.81
C PHE A 92 8.27 17.50 -7.33
N LYS A 93 8.00 18.73 -7.81
CA LYS A 93 8.03 19.08 -9.23
C LYS A 93 9.36 18.67 -9.86
N SER A 94 9.27 18.08 -11.06
CA SER A 94 10.44 17.80 -11.86
C SER A 94 10.77 18.98 -12.79
N PRO A 95 12.05 19.32 -13.05
CA PRO A 95 12.40 20.38 -14.00
C PRO A 95 11.80 20.11 -15.40
N SER A 96 11.80 18.86 -15.85
CA SER A 96 11.35 18.45 -17.19
C SER A 96 10.71 17.04 -17.16
N ARG A 97 10.13 16.56 -18.27
CA ARG A 97 9.51 15.22 -18.32
C ARG A 97 10.55 14.08 -18.28
N ASP A 98 11.78 14.35 -18.72
CA ASP A 98 12.89 13.39 -18.77
C ASP A 98 13.62 13.20 -17.43
N VAL A 99 13.46 14.12 -16.48
CA VAL A 99 14.04 14.00 -15.14
C VAL A 99 13.06 13.22 -14.25
N VAL A 100 13.23 11.90 -14.23
CA VAL A 100 12.34 10.97 -13.52
C VAL A 100 12.86 10.68 -12.11
N THR A 101 12.01 10.87 -11.10
CA THR A 101 12.25 10.40 -9.73
C THR A 101 11.83 8.93 -9.62
N ARG A 102 12.67 8.08 -9.02
CA ARG A 102 12.48 6.63 -9.00
C ARG A 102 12.55 6.03 -7.60
N GLN A 103 11.64 5.12 -7.30
CA GLN A 103 11.69 4.30 -6.09
C GLN A 103 11.55 2.82 -6.44
N GLN A 104 12.50 2.02 -5.98
CA GLN A 104 12.55 0.59 -6.22
C GLN A 104 12.63 -0.16 -4.90
N LEU A 105 11.64 -1.02 -4.66
CA LEU A 105 11.60 -1.92 -3.52
C LEU A 105 11.71 -3.37 -4.00
N ARG A 106 12.64 -4.14 -3.44
CA ARG A 106 12.75 -5.58 -3.62
C ARG A 106 12.63 -6.27 -2.28
N VAL A 107 11.71 -7.22 -2.16
CA VAL A 107 11.43 -7.93 -0.91
C VAL A 107 11.48 -9.43 -1.17
N ASN A 108 12.37 -10.13 -0.47
CA ASN A 108 12.42 -11.58 -0.43
C ASN A 108 11.77 -12.04 0.87
N VAL A 109 10.72 -12.85 0.78
CA VAL A 109 9.97 -13.36 1.93
C VAL A 109 10.15 -14.87 1.97
N GLU A 110 10.93 -15.33 2.96
CA GLU A 110 11.27 -16.75 3.09
C GLU A 110 10.12 -17.58 3.69
N ALA A 111 10.33 -18.89 3.82
CA ALA A 111 9.29 -19.83 4.20
C ALA A 111 8.62 -19.46 5.54
N GLY A 112 7.29 -19.43 5.56
CA GLY A 112 6.50 -19.05 6.73
C GLY A 112 6.64 -17.60 7.20
N ALA A 113 7.44 -16.77 6.51
CA ALA A 113 7.64 -15.37 6.86
C ALA A 113 6.46 -14.49 6.40
N GLY A 114 6.32 -13.32 7.01
CA GLY A 114 5.24 -12.38 6.73
C GLY A 114 5.72 -10.95 6.53
N VAL A 115 5.16 -10.26 5.54
CA VAL A 115 5.35 -8.83 5.33
C VAL A 115 4.01 -8.10 5.30
N CYS A 116 3.91 -7.04 6.09
CA CYS A 116 2.82 -6.08 6.06
C CYS A 116 3.38 -4.71 5.68
N LEU A 117 3.06 -4.22 4.47
CA LEU A 117 3.48 -2.91 3.99
C LEU A 117 2.22 -2.07 3.81
N LEU A 118 1.95 -1.22 4.80
CA LEU A 118 0.81 -0.32 4.87
C LEU A 118 1.32 1.12 5.04
N PRO A 119 1.93 1.71 3.98
CA PRO A 119 2.40 3.09 4.01
C PRO A 119 1.24 4.07 3.86
N ASP A 120 1.49 5.33 4.17
CA ASP A 120 0.68 6.45 3.66
C ASP A 120 0.77 6.55 2.12
N PRO A 121 -0.19 7.21 1.46
CA PRO A 121 -0.18 7.33 0.01
C PRO A 121 0.98 8.19 -0.49
N VAL A 122 1.39 7.90 -1.72
CA VAL A 122 2.27 8.79 -2.48
C VAL A 122 1.49 10.07 -2.81
N GLN A 123 2.11 11.23 -2.57
CA GLN A 123 1.54 12.54 -2.89
C GLN A 123 2.38 13.23 -3.97
N PRO A 124 2.08 12.98 -5.26
CA PRO A 124 2.73 13.68 -6.36
C PRO A 124 2.26 15.14 -6.42
N PHE A 125 3.19 16.08 -6.42
CA PHE A 125 2.88 17.51 -6.59
C PHE A 125 2.73 17.86 -8.07
N GLY A 126 2.12 19.02 -8.34
CA GLY A 126 1.99 19.55 -9.69
C GLY A 126 3.33 19.57 -10.44
N GLY A 127 3.35 19.01 -11.65
CA GLY A 127 4.54 18.91 -12.48
C GLY A 127 5.59 17.85 -12.09
N SER A 128 5.30 16.95 -11.15
CA SER A 128 6.20 15.82 -10.80
C SER A 128 6.19 14.71 -11.86
N VAL A 129 7.26 13.92 -11.90
CA VAL A 129 7.42 12.73 -12.78
C VAL A 129 7.97 11.60 -11.93
N TYR A 130 7.21 10.54 -11.74
CA TYR A 130 7.53 9.50 -10.75
C TYR A 130 7.32 8.08 -11.27
N GLU A 131 8.28 7.20 -10.96
CA GLU A 131 8.20 5.77 -11.20
C GLU A 131 8.47 4.98 -9.92
N GLN A 132 7.52 4.12 -9.54
CA GLN A 132 7.62 3.17 -8.45
C GLN A 132 7.59 1.74 -8.97
N SER A 133 8.52 0.91 -8.49
CA SER A 133 8.53 -0.52 -8.74
C SER A 133 8.73 -1.29 -7.45
N GLN A 134 7.80 -2.18 -7.12
CA GLN A 134 7.88 -3.06 -5.96
C GLN A 134 7.83 -4.52 -6.42
N ILE A 135 8.82 -5.31 -6.02
CA ILE A 135 8.95 -6.71 -6.41
C ILE A 135 9.01 -7.56 -5.13
N PHE A 136 8.06 -8.48 -5.00
CA PHE A 136 7.96 -9.41 -3.87
C PHE A 136 8.18 -10.83 -4.35
N THR A 137 9.21 -11.50 -3.82
CA THR A 137 9.49 -12.91 -4.10
C THR A 137 9.12 -13.73 -2.87
N LEU A 138 8.12 -14.59 -3.02
CA LEU A 138 7.50 -15.34 -1.93
C LEU A 138 7.88 -16.82 -2.00
N GLN A 139 8.50 -17.34 -0.93
CA GLN A 139 8.70 -18.78 -0.73
C GLN A 139 7.39 -19.48 -0.30
N ASP A 140 7.41 -20.81 -0.23
CA ASP A 140 6.26 -21.59 0.25
C ASP A 140 5.86 -21.16 1.68
N GLY A 141 4.56 -20.93 1.90
CA GLY A 141 4.02 -20.47 3.19
C GLY A 141 4.25 -18.98 3.50
N ALA A 142 4.96 -18.23 2.66
CA ALA A 142 5.14 -16.79 2.85
C ALA A 142 3.82 -16.01 2.70
N SER A 143 3.69 -14.92 3.46
CA SER A 143 2.52 -14.04 3.44
C SER A 143 2.87 -12.57 3.15
N LEU A 144 1.98 -11.90 2.41
CA LEU A 144 2.11 -10.51 1.98
C LEU A 144 0.78 -9.78 2.17
N CYS A 145 0.83 -8.64 2.85
CA CYS A 145 -0.16 -7.58 2.85
C CYS A 145 0.52 -6.34 2.28
N LEU A 146 0.08 -5.86 1.12
CA LEU A 146 0.64 -4.67 0.47
C LEU A 146 -0.49 -3.69 0.16
N LEU A 147 -0.40 -2.47 0.67
CA LEU A 147 -1.19 -1.35 0.21
C LEU A 147 -0.30 -0.40 -0.61
N ASP A 148 -0.63 -0.22 -1.88
CA ASP A 148 0.00 0.78 -2.75
C ASP A 148 -1.06 1.74 -3.27
N TRP A 149 -0.85 3.04 -3.09
CA TRP A 149 -1.87 4.05 -3.34
C TRP A 149 -1.28 5.44 -3.56
N VAL A 150 -1.98 6.22 -4.36
CA VAL A 150 -1.58 7.55 -4.83
C VAL A 150 -2.74 8.53 -4.67
N SER A 151 -2.41 9.72 -4.18
CA SER A 151 -3.37 10.83 -4.05
C SER A 151 -3.32 11.78 -5.25
N ALA A 152 -4.37 12.58 -5.41
CA ALA A 152 -4.47 13.60 -6.47
C ALA A 152 -3.49 14.78 -6.31
N GLY A 153 -2.59 14.74 -5.31
CA GLY A 153 -1.66 15.82 -4.99
C GLY A 153 -2.15 16.69 -3.83
N ARG A 154 -1.85 18.00 -3.88
CA ARG A 154 -2.18 18.95 -2.81
C ARG A 154 -3.52 19.64 -3.09
N THR A 155 -4.62 18.94 -2.83
CA THR A 155 -5.99 19.44 -3.02
C THR A 155 -6.25 20.75 -2.27
N ALA A 156 -5.71 20.90 -1.06
CA ALA A 156 -5.77 22.16 -0.29
C ALA A 156 -5.07 23.35 -0.96
N ARG A 157 -4.19 23.11 -1.94
CA ARG A 157 -3.54 24.13 -2.78
C ARG A 157 -4.15 24.23 -4.19
N GLY A 158 -5.28 23.58 -4.42
CA GLY A 158 -5.96 23.54 -5.71
C GLY A 158 -5.38 22.54 -6.71
N GLU A 159 -4.42 21.70 -6.31
CA GLU A 159 -3.91 20.63 -7.17
C GLU A 159 -4.90 19.47 -7.23
N ASN A 160 -5.12 18.92 -8.42
CA ASN A 160 -6.00 17.78 -8.65
C ASN A 160 -5.55 16.99 -9.88
N TRP A 161 -4.69 16.00 -9.64
CA TRP A 161 -4.03 15.18 -10.67
C TRP A 161 -3.15 16.00 -11.64
N ASP A 162 -2.56 17.13 -11.17
CA ASP A 162 -1.76 18.04 -12.01
C ASP A 162 -0.26 17.66 -12.10
N PHE A 163 0.13 16.44 -11.70
CA PHE A 163 1.48 15.92 -11.97
C PHE A 163 1.66 15.62 -13.47
N ARG A 164 2.89 15.46 -13.96
CA ARG A 164 3.13 15.13 -15.38
C ARG A 164 2.95 13.64 -15.65
N ALA A 165 3.50 12.79 -14.80
CA ALA A 165 3.35 11.34 -14.91
C ALA A 165 3.59 10.66 -13.55
N TRP A 166 2.79 9.63 -13.27
CA TRP A 166 2.99 8.71 -12.16
C TRP A 166 2.81 7.27 -12.68
N SER A 167 3.80 6.43 -12.42
CA SER A 167 3.80 5.02 -12.80
C SER A 167 4.08 4.16 -11.58
N GLY A 168 3.15 3.28 -11.23
CA GLY A 168 3.27 2.33 -10.14
C GLY A 168 3.22 0.90 -10.65
N ARG A 169 4.22 0.09 -10.31
CA ARG A 169 4.27 -1.33 -10.66
C ARG A 169 4.52 -2.21 -9.44
N ASN A 170 3.59 -3.12 -9.19
CA ASN A 170 3.70 -4.16 -8.17
C ASN A 170 3.80 -5.53 -8.81
N GLU A 171 4.82 -6.31 -8.45
CA GLU A 171 4.99 -7.67 -8.91
C GLU A 171 5.10 -8.64 -7.75
N VAL A 172 4.31 -9.71 -7.78
CA VAL A 172 4.39 -10.82 -6.83
C VAL A 172 4.83 -12.08 -7.57
N TRP A 173 5.94 -12.63 -7.14
CA TRP A 173 6.58 -13.81 -7.70
C TRP A 173 6.53 -14.96 -6.71
N ALA A 174 6.23 -16.17 -7.19
CA ALA A 174 6.58 -17.38 -6.46
C ALA A 174 8.06 -17.67 -6.67
N ALA A 175 8.78 -17.87 -5.57
CA ALA A 175 10.16 -18.28 -5.60
C ALA A 175 10.31 -19.62 -6.35
N PRO A 176 11.46 -19.83 -7.03
CA PRO A 176 11.71 -21.09 -7.71
C PRO A 176 11.78 -22.25 -6.71
N LYS A 177 11.08 -23.34 -7.01
CA LYS A 177 11.37 -24.66 -6.43
C LYS A 177 12.54 -25.29 -7.19
N ALA A 178 13.30 -26.18 -6.55
CA ALA A 178 14.49 -26.83 -7.11
C ALA A 178 14.42 -27.02 -8.65
N ASP A 179 15.41 -26.44 -9.36
CA ASP A 179 15.59 -26.43 -10.83
C ASP A 179 14.48 -25.78 -11.71
N ALA A 180 13.48 -25.13 -11.11
CA ALA A 180 12.46 -24.37 -11.85
C ALA A 180 12.78 -22.87 -11.92
N LYS A 181 12.23 -22.17 -12.93
CA LYS A 181 12.27 -20.70 -13.00
C LYS A 181 11.26 -20.08 -12.03
N ALA A 182 11.58 -18.90 -11.48
CA ALA A 182 10.63 -18.11 -10.71
C ALA A 182 9.36 -17.82 -11.55
N ARG A 183 8.19 -17.84 -10.91
CA ARG A 183 6.90 -17.67 -11.59
C ARG A 183 6.19 -16.40 -11.17
N LEU A 184 5.90 -15.51 -12.12
CA LEU A 184 5.08 -14.32 -11.89
C LEU A 184 3.64 -14.74 -11.57
N LEU A 185 3.16 -14.38 -10.37
CA LEU A 185 1.79 -14.62 -9.92
C LEU A 185 0.88 -13.45 -10.26
N LEU A 186 1.36 -12.23 -10.01
CA LEU A 186 0.59 -11.01 -10.20
C LEU A 186 1.51 -9.88 -10.66
N ARG A 187 1.06 -9.11 -11.65
CA ARG A 187 1.60 -7.79 -11.98
C ARG A 187 0.45 -6.80 -12.00
N ASP A 188 0.50 -5.81 -11.11
CA ASP A 188 -0.33 -4.62 -11.18
C ASP A 188 0.53 -3.49 -11.76
N ASN A 189 0.06 -2.84 -12.82
CA ASN A 189 0.77 -1.76 -13.49
C ASN A 189 -0.21 -0.62 -13.75
N VAL A 190 -0.03 0.48 -13.03
CA VAL A 190 -0.93 1.64 -13.06
C VAL A 190 -0.13 2.80 -13.63
N LEU A 191 -0.64 3.35 -14.73
CA LEU A 191 -0.04 4.46 -15.46
C LEU A 191 -1.02 5.62 -15.42
N LEU A 192 -0.62 6.71 -14.77
CA LEU A 192 -1.37 7.96 -14.71
C LEU A 192 -0.55 9.02 -15.42
N GLU A 193 -0.98 9.36 -16.63
CA GLU A 193 -0.38 10.43 -17.41
C GLU A 193 -1.18 11.71 -17.18
N GLY A 194 -0.49 12.73 -16.68
CA GLY A 194 -1.09 14.06 -16.60
C GLY A 194 -0.99 14.79 -17.92
N ASP A 195 -1.84 15.81 -18.05
CA ASP A 195 -1.97 16.56 -19.29
C ASP A 195 -0.67 17.29 -19.66
N GLU A 196 -0.49 17.51 -20.97
CA GLU A 196 0.61 18.37 -21.42
C GLU A 196 0.37 19.83 -21.03
N ALA A 197 1.46 20.56 -20.79
CA ALA A 197 1.37 21.97 -20.44
C ALA A 197 0.67 22.74 -21.58
N GLY A 198 -0.49 23.33 -21.28
CA GLY A 198 -1.31 24.05 -22.26
C GLY A 198 -2.46 23.25 -22.89
N SER A 199 -2.65 21.98 -22.50
CA SER A 199 -3.85 21.22 -22.91
C SER A 199 -5.10 21.77 -22.21
N GLU A 200 -6.13 22.12 -22.99
CA GLU A 200 -7.39 22.66 -22.46
C GLU A 200 -8.27 21.60 -21.78
N GLY A 201 -8.08 20.32 -22.12
CA GLY A 201 -8.77 19.20 -21.50
C GLY A 201 -7.96 18.65 -20.33
N LYS A 202 -8.41 18.88 -19.08
CA LYS A 202 -7.84 18.19 -17.91
C LYS A 202 -8.23 16.69 -17.90
N LEU A 203 -7.70 15.89 -18.82
CA LEU A 203 -8.19 14.54 -19.13
C LEU A 203 -8.05 13.61 -17.93
N LEU A 204 -6.90 13.62 -17.25
CA LEU A 204 -6.69 12.74 -16.10
C LEU A 204 -7.68 13.08 -14.97
N LYS A 205 -7.79 14.36 -14.60
CA LYS A 205 -8.74 14.81 -13.58
C LYS A 205 -10.18 14.38 -13.90
N ASN A 206 -10.59 14.48 -15.16
CA ASN A 206 -11.94 14.11 -15.60
C ASN A 206 -12.15 12.58 -15.55
N ASN A 207 -11.15 11.80 -15.98
CA ASN A 207 -11.17 10.34 -15.95
C ASN A 207 -11.18 9.77 -14.53
N MET A 208 -10.66 10.53 -13.55
CA MET A 208 -10.73 10.15 -12.15
C MET A 208 -12.11 10.39 -11.52
N HIS A 209 -13.07 10.99 -12.23
CA HIS A 209 -14.47 11.14 -11.80
C HIS A 209 -14.65 11.70 -10.37
N GLY A 210 -13.77 12.63 -9.97
CA GLY A 210 -13.81 13.26 -8.65
C GLY A 210 -13.16 12.44 -7.53
N LEU A 211 -12.53 11.30 -7.84
CA LEU A 211 -11.70 10.57 -6.90
C LEU A 211 -10.42 11.37 -6.62
N GLY A 212 -10.09 11.54 -5.34
CA GLY A 212 -8.87 12.18 -4.86
C GLY A 212 -7.78 11.18 -4.45
N LEU A 213 -8.10 9.88 -4.50
CA LEU A 213 -7.23 8.77 -4.11
C LEU A 213 -7.52 7.57 -5.00
N PHE A 214 -6.48 6.83 -5.36
CA PHE A 214 -6.56 5.53 -6.00
C PHE A 214 -5.58 4.56 -5.33
N GLY A 215 -6.01 3.32 -5.08
CA GLY A 215 -5.19 2.32 -4.40
C GLY A 215 -5.44 0.88 -4.84
N THR A 216 -4.40 0.07 -4.65
CA THR A 216 -4.39 -1.38 -4.80
C THR A 216 -3.93 -2.00 -3.48
N LEU A 217 -4.77 -2.84 -2.88
CA LEU A 217 -4.40 -3.74 -1.79
C LEU A 217 -4.18 -5.15 -2.33
N ILE A 218 -3.03 -5.75 -2.05
CA ILE A 218 -2.66 -7.10 -2.47
C ILE A 218 -2.46 -7.98 -1.24
N LEU A 219 -3.23 -9.07 -1.16
CA LEU A 219 -3.18 -10.04 -0.08
C LEU A 219 -2.75 -11.40 -0.62
N LYS A 220 -1.81 -12.06 0.06
CA LYS A 220 -1.36 -13.42 -0.29
C LYS A 220 -0.85 -14.15 0.94
N GLY A 221 -1.10 -15.46 1.00
CA GLY A 221 -0.46 -16.36 1.96
C GLY A 221 -1.32 -16.64 3.20
N PRO A 222 -0.91 -17.64 4.01
CA PRO A 222 -1.74 -18.20 5.08
C PRO A 222 -2.07 -17.20 6.20
N LEU A 223 -1.16 -16.26 6.53
CA LEU A 223 -1.45 -15.25 7.57
C LEU A 223 -2.57 -14.28 7.16
N LEU A 224 -2.89 -14.22 5.87
CA LEU A 224 -3.77 -13.22 5.25
C LEU A 224 -5.01 -13.86 4.62
N GLU A 225 -5.20 -15.18 4.79
CA GLU A 225 -6.24 -15.95 4.11
C GLU A 225 -7.65 -15.58 4.60
N SER A 226 -7.82 -15.39 5.91
CA SER A 226 -9.09 -14.95 6.49
C SER A 226 -9.47 -13.55 5.99
N LEU A 227 -8.53 -12.60 6.01
CA LEU A 227 -8.75 -11.26 5.46
C LEU A 227 -9.07 -11.27 3.95
N ALA A 228 -8.36 -12.09 3.18
CA ALA A 228 -8.62 -12.30 1.76
C ALA A 228 -10.05 -12.82 1.52
N ALA A 229 -10.51 -13.79 2.31
CA ALA A 229 -11.87 -14.30 2.24
C ALA A 229 -12.89 -13.24 2.65
N PHE A 230 -12.59 -12.43 3.67
CA PHE A 230 -13.45 -11.35 4.15
C PHE A 230 -13.70 -10.31 3.06
N PHE A 231 -12.66 -9.83 2.38
CA PHE A 231 -12.83 -8.90 1.24
C PHE A 231 -13.68 -9.48 0.12
N MET A 232 -13.48 -10.75 -0.23
CA MET A 232 -14.29 -11.41 -1.27
C MET A 232 -15.75 -11.56 -0.85
N ALA A 233 -16.01 -11.88 0.43
CA ALA A 233 -17.36 -11.97 0.98
C ALA A 233 -18.05 -10.60 0.97
N GLU A 234 -17.39 -9.55 1.49
CA GLU A 234 -17.91 -8.18 1.49
C GLU A 234 -18.15 -7.65 0.06
N PHE A 235 -17.26 -7.98 -0.89
CA PHE A 235 -17.43 -7.62 -2.28
C PHE A 235 -18.65 -8.31 -2.91
N SER A 236 -18.88 -9.58 -2.59
CA SER A 236 -19.98 -10.38 -3.16
C SER A 236 -21.38 -9.86 -2.78
N VAL A 237 -21.48 -9.15 -1.65
CA VAL A 237 -22.73 -8.60 -1.12
C VAL A 237 -22.89 -7.10 -1.40
N LEU A 238 -21.97 -6.47 -2.14
CA LEU A 238 -22.12 -5.07 -2.51
C LEU A 238 -23.36 -4.87 -3.39
N PRO A 239 -24.09 -3.75 -3.22
CA PRO A 239 -25.17 -3.38 -4.12
C PRO A 239 -24.64 -3.29 -5.55
N ARG A 240 -25.17 -4.13 -6.46
CA ARG A 240 -24.76 -4.08 -7.87
C ARG A 240 -25.26 -2.79 -8.49
N ILE A 241 -24.47 -2.23 -9.41
CA ILE A 241 -24.88 -1.06 -10.21
C ILE A 241 -26.22 -1.38 -10.90
N GLY A 242 -27.26 -0.60 -10.58
CA GLY A 242 -28.62 -0.79 -11.11
C GLY A 242 -29.58 -1.58 -10.22
N ALA A 243 -29.12 -2.16 -9.11
CA ALA A 243 -29.99 -2.74 -8.09
C ALA A 243 -30.64 -1.60 -7.27
N ARG A 244 -31.67 -0.95 -7.84
CA ARG A 244 -32.53 -0.06 -7.07
C ARG A 244 -33.27 -0.87 -6.02
N ASP A 245 -33.12 -0.47 -4.76
CA ASP A 245 -34.01 -0.95 -3.71
C ASP A 245 -35.37 -0.28 -3.91
N PHE A 246 -36.33 -1.01 -4.46
CA PHE A 246 -37.70 -0.53 -4.72
C PHE A 246 -38.59 -0.57 -3.48
N ARG A 247 -38.04 -0.85 -2.28
CA ARG A 247 -38.78 -0.85 -1.03
C ARG A 247 -39.15 0.58 -0.62
N SER A 248 -40.39 0.76 -0.15
CA SER A 248 -40.86 2.03 0.41
C SER A 248 -40.14 2.34 1.73
N GLN A 249 -39.99 3.63 2.05
CA GLN A 249 -39.39 4.10 3.31
C GLN A 249 -40.07 3.44 4.53
N GLU A 250 -41.38 3.22 4.48
CA GLU A 250 -42.13 2.49 5.51
C GLU A 250 -41.68 1.03 5.72
N LYS A 251 -41.27 0.29 4.66
CA LYS A 251 -40.73 -1.07 4.82
C LYS A 251 -39.33 -1.06 5.40
N VAL A 252 -38.51 -0.07 5.05
CA VAL A 252 -37.20 0.17 5.64
C VAL A 252 -37.32 0.49 7.13
N ASP A 253 -38.32 1.31 7.50
CA ASP A 253 -38.61 1.66 8.88
C ASP A 253 -39.23 0.48 9.66
N LYS A 254 -39.99 -0.42 9.00
CA LYS A 254 -40.53 -1.65 9.62
C LYS A 254 -39.45 -2.69 9.91
N ASP A 255 -38.48 -2.86 9.01
CA ASP A 255 -37.29 -3.70 9.22
C ASP A 255 -36.31 -3.08 10.24
N SER A 256 -36.43 -1.79 10.56
CA SER A 256 -35.59 -1.13 11.57
C SER A 256 -35.84 -1.61 13.01
N GLY A 257 -36.96 -2.31 13.25
CA GLY A 257 -37.25 -3.04 14.49
C GLY A 257 -36.59 -4.42 14.59
N ILE A 258 -35.90 -4.88 13.54
CA ILE A 258 -35.13 -6.13 13.55
C ILE A 258 -33.81 -5.88 14.24
N VAL A 259 -33.50 -6.68 15.28
CA VAL A 259 -32.19 -6.66 15.93
C VAL A 259 -31.16 -7.20 14.96
N LEU A 260 -30.42 -6.29 14.32
CA LEU A 260 -29.30 -6.63 13.46
C LEU A 260 -28.18 -7.27 14.29
N SER A 261 -27.54 -8.30 13.73
CA SER A 261 -26.28 -8.79 14.28
C SER A 261 -25.22 -7.68 14.27
N LYS A 262 -24.20 -7.81 15.12
CA LYS A 262 -23.07 -6.86 15.17
C LYS A 262 -22.44 -6.66 13.77
N GLN A 263 -22.31 -7.74 13.01
CA GLN A 263 -21.72 -7.73 11.68
C GLN A 263 -22.60 -7.02 10.64
N GLU A 264 -23.92 -7.21 10.69
CA GLU A 264 -24.86 -6.50 9.81
C GLU A 264 -24.91 -5.01 10.12
N LEU A 265 -24.87 -4.64 11.40
CA LEU A 265 -24.82 -3.24 11.82
C LEU A 265 -23.53 -2.58 11.35
N TRP A 266 -22.38 -3.24 11.52
CA TRP A 266 -21.09 -2.77 11.01
C TRP A 266 -21.13 -2.59 9.49
N ARG A 267 -21.61 -3.58 8.74
CA ARG A 267 -21.72 -3.51 7.28
C ARG A 267 -22.61 -2.36 6.82
N ARG A 268 -23.76 -2.16 7.48
CA ARG A 268 -24.67 -1.04 7.18
C ARG A 268 -23.97 0.31 7.36
N ASN A 269 -23.24 0.47 8.46
CA ASN A 269 -22.51 1.70 8.75
C ASN A 269 -21.37 1.93 7.74
N ARG A 270 -20.62 0.88 7.39
CA ARG A 270 -19.59 0.91 6.33
C ARG A 270 -20.18 1.38 5.00
N LEU A 271 -21.26 0.76 4.52
CA LEU A 271 -21.86 1.10 3.22
C LEU A 271 -22.34 2.55 3.16
N LYS A 272 -22.87 3.08 4.28
CA LYS A 272 -23.21 4.50 4.38
C LYS A 272 -21.97 5.39 4.27
N GLN A 273 -20.90 5.05 4.99
CA GLN A 273 -19.63 5.77 4.92
C GLN A 273 -19.03 5.75 3.51
N GLU A 274 -19.09 4.60 2.82
CA GLU A 274 -18.64 4.47 1.43
C GLU A 274 -19.39 5.43 0.49
N GLN A 275 -20.70 5.59 0.69
CA GLN A 275 -21.49 6.54 -0.08
C GLN A 275 -21.07 8.00 0.20
N ASP A 276 -20.90 8.35 1.46
CA ASP A 276 -20.52 9.70 1.89
C ASP A 276 -19.12 10.08 1.35
N ASP A 277 -18.17 9.15 1.41
CA ASP A 277 -16.79 9.33 0.91
C ASP A 277 -16.65 9.18 -0.61
N GLY A 278 -17.72 8.81 -1.31
CA GLY A 278 -17.68 8.51 -2.74
C GLY A 278 -16.71 7.37 -3.07
N LEU A 279 -16.66 6.36 -2.19
CA LEU A 279 -15.75 5.24 -2.31
C LEU A 279 -16.26 4.23 -3.34
N LEU A 280 -15.36 3.79 -4.20
CA LEU A 280 -15.60 2.74 -5.19
C LEU A 280 -14.52 1.68 -5.02
N TRP A 281 -14.90 0.40 -4.99
CA TRP A 281 -13.92 -0.66 -4.89
C TRP A 281 -14.37 -1.98 -5.53
N SER A 282 -13.39 -2.83 -5.83
CA SER A 282 -13.59 -4.17 -6.37
C SER A 282 -12.56 -5.14 -5.81
N ALA A 283 -12.90 -6.43 -5.75
CA ALA A 283 -11.99 -7.48 -5.35
C ALA A 283 -11.94 -8.62 -6.36
N ALA A 284 -10.76 -9.18 -6.60
CA ALA A 284 -10.56 -10.30 -7.51
C ALA A 284 -9.48 -11.25 -7.00
N LYS A 285 -9.64 -12.54 -7.33
CA LYS A 285 -8.65 -13.59 -7.07
C LYS A 285 -7.82 -13.85 -8.32
N VAL A 286 -6.49 -13.70 -8.21
CA VAL A 286 -5.54 -13.90 -9.31
C VAL A 286 -4.38 -14.77 -8.83
N ARG A 287 -4.31 -16.02 -9.34
CA ARG A 287 -3.20 -16.97 -9.06
C ARG A 287 -2.83 -17.09 -7.57
N GLY A 288 -3.83 -17.06 -6.70
CA GLY A 288 -3.68 -17.17 -5.24
C GLY A 288 -3.48 -15.84 -4.51
N CYS A 289 -3.34 -14.73 -5.21
CA CYS A 289 -3.43 -13.38 -4.65
C CYS A 289 -4.89 -12.91 -4.65
N ILE A 290 -5.30 -12.18 -3.62
CA ILE A 290 -6.46 -11.29 -3.69
C ILE A 290 -5.98 -9.89 -3.99
N VAL A 291 -6.61 -9.26 -4.96
CA VAL A 291 -6.34 -7.87 -5.36
C VAL A 291 -7.60 -7.08 -5.15
N VAL A 292 -7.51 -6.04 -4.34
CA VAL A 292 -8.59 -5.09 -4.07
C VAL A 292 -8.18 -3.76 -4.67
N LYS A 293 -8.94 -3.26 -5.64
CA LYS A 293 -8.74 -1.91 -6.19
C LYS A 293 -9.80 -1.00 -5.63
N PHE A 294 -9.41 0.20 -5.22
CA PHE A 294 -10.34 1.18 -4.67
C PHE A 294 -9.96 2.61 -5.04
N GLY A 295 -10.94 3.49 -4.97
CA GLY A 295 -10.76 4.93 -5.02
C GLY A 295 -11.71 5.61 -4.06
N ALA A 296 -11.34 6.80 -3.60
CA ALA A 296 -12.11 7.61 -2.67
C ALA A 296 -12.06 9.09 -3.08
N ARG A 297 -13.05 9.89 -2.67
CA ARG A 297 -13.03 11.35 -2.91
C ARG A 297 -11.89 12.03 -2.15
N THR A 298 -11.54 11.53 -0.97
CA THR A 298 -10.50 12.08 -0.10
C THR A 298 -9.54 10.99 0.36
N VAL A 299 -8.32 11.39 0.73
CA VAL A 299 -7.34 10.47 1.33
C VAL A 299 -7.89 9.87 2.64
N GLU A 300 -8.51 10.69 3.48
CA GLU A 300 -9.08 10.23 4.75
C GLU A 300 -10.21 9.22 4.55
N GLY A 301 -11.12 9.43 3.59
CA GLY A 301 -12.20 8.47 3.32
C GLY A 301 -11.65 7.10 2.91
N GLY A 302 -10.64 7.07 2.05
CA GLY A 302 -9.95 5.82 1.69
C GLY A 302 -9.19 5.19 2.86
N ARG A 303 -8.53 6.01 3.69
CA ARG A 303 -7.79 5.58 4.88
C ARG A 303 -8.72 4.93 5.90
N THR A 304 -9.77 5.64 6.31
CA THR A 304 -10.77 5.16 7.27
C THR A 304 -11.45 3.90 6.74
N TRP A 305 -11.77 3.84 5.45
CA TRP A 305 -12.37 2.66 4.84
C TRP A 305 -11.48 1.42 4.98
N VAL A 306 -10.26 1.46 4.43
CA VAL A 306 -9.37 0.28 4.46
C VAL A 306 -9.02 -0.08 5.90
N GLY A 307 -8.76 0.90 6.75
CA GLY A 307 -8.52 0.73 8.19
C GLY A 307 -9.65 0.01 8.91
N SER A 308 -10.89 0.43 8.69
CA SER A 308 -12.07 -0.15 9.32
C SER A 308 -12.26 -1.62 8.94
N ILE A 309 -11.99 -1.99 7.69
CA ILE A 309 -12.07 -3.37 7.21
C ILE A 309 -10.97 -4.23 7.82
N LEU A 310 -9.72 -3.75 7.80
CA LEU A 310 -8.58 -4.47 8.38
C LEU A 310 -8.76 -4.69 9.89
N LYS A 311 -9.35 -3.72 10.58
CA LYS A 311 -9.63 -3.78 12.01
C LYS A 311 -10.80 -4.69 12.35
N GLU A 312 -11.88 -4.65 11.56
CA GLU A 312 -13.05 -5.52 11.79
C GLU A 312 -12.69 -6.99 11.63
N GLU A 313 -11.84 -7.33 10.64
CA GLU A 313 -11.41 -8.71 10.42
C GLU A 313 -10.29 -9.15 11.37
N GLY A 314 -9.31 -8.27 11.65
CA GLY A 314 -8.36 -8.43 12.76
C GLY A 314 -7.11 -9.29 12.49
N SER A 315 -6.95 -9.93 11.32
CA SER A 315 -5.77 -10.75 11.01
C SER A 315 -4.47 -9.94 11.00
N VAL A 316 -4.51 -8.69 10.51
CA VAL A 316 -3.32 -7.83 10.47
C VAL A 316 -2.83 -7.51 11.87
N GLU A 317 -3.72 -7.07 12.76
CA GLU A 317 -3.39 -6.80 14.17
C GLU A 317 -2.88 -8.06 14.88
N THR A 318 -3.57 -9.20 14.67
CA THR A 318 -3.21 -10.49 15.28
C THR A 318 -1.81 -10.95 14.90
N HIS A 319 -1.45 -10.80 13.61
CA HIS A 319 -0.21 -11.36 13.08
C HIS A 319 0.97 -10.39 13.04
N PHE A 320 0.71 -9.09 12.88
CA PHE A 320 1.72 -8.05 12.69
C PHE A 320 1.74 -7.00 13.81
N GLY A 321 0.69 -6.93 14.64
CA GLY A 321 0.55 -6.01 15.76
C GLY A 321 -0.20 -4.74 15.36
N GLU A 322 -0.76 -4.05 16.36
CA GLU A 322 -1.59 -2.86 16.16
C GLU A 322 -0.82 -1.75 15.41
N ASP A 323 0.47 -1.58 15.70
CA ASP A 323 1.32 -0.54 15.10
C ASP A 323 1.44 -0.69 13.57
N SER A 324 1.27 -1.90 13.03
CA SER A 324 1.28 -2.12 11.58
C SER A 324 0.15 -1.40 10.84
N LEU A 325 -0.93 -1.04 11.55
CA LEU A 325 -2.09 -0.35 10.99
C LEU A 325 -1.99 1.17 11.06
N MET A 326 -0.93 1.77 11.61
CA MET A 326 -0.93 3.20 11.97
C MET A 326 -1.21 4.17 10.81
N CYS A 327 -0.77 3.87 9.58
CA CYS A 327 -1.01 4.72 8.41
C CYS A 327 -2.44 4.60 7.85
N VAL A 328 -3.19 3.61 8.34
CA VAL A 328 -4.56 3.30 7.95
C VAL A 328 -5.54 3.41 9.12
N ARG A 329 -5.11 3.96 10.27
CA ARG A 329 -6.01 4.26 11.39
C ARG A 329 -6.84 5.52 11.14
#